data_AF-A0A9D4WCR8-F1
#
_entry.id   AF-A0A9D4WCR8-F1
#
_cell.length_a   1.000
_cell.length_b   1.000
_cell.length_c   1.000
_cell.angle_alpha   90.00
_cell.angle_beta   90.00
_cell.angle_gamma   90.00
#
_symmetry.space_group_name_H-M   'P 1'
#
loop_
_entity.id
_entity.type
_entity.pdbx_description
1 polymer ?
#
loop_
_entity_poly.entity_id
_entity_poly.type
_entity_poly.pdbx_seq_one_letter_code
_entity_poly.pdbx_strand_id
1 'polypeptide(L)'
;MLNRSILHVALKSIDLHLPSCLLQTLTLGVKASIWCGKHLKMTLLSTAESQDDEHNSVFYQLLLEILRFSSSTFSALLKFTDISNNELMDNVETFIIEVLNLTKDSVSEAKRIQSFGSEILKVAHMVIDAVVKLCKARFELINWEACDENHKPINVCHAINITKYTIEKLSQIGVLAANDGGSLVNILSISWKGVVSLLQIGGGHFTEVNIANIVVSLLALITEPFKCAAEVWSSSLNETISVTEAKRIFVPVKFYLINAVKICSLYPHQTYTVYREITQCVLIMTSFWTFASNENLLKNATAVIAELLEETTLDLVLSLINSDKLKLEQKLEVVEWLFINEGDSNSCLDDDPALADFEENVYSRMLVLQLPLCSGSGKAVELVWQPILSLLLQAFKTFMIVISSSTTWGELESFLLENFFHPHFLCYEIVMECWCFILQHAETQMANTIINKLCSLLKLLASPDLIFIPHSSFRKLTRSICLLLTCCEKPVVDEVFMSIVGDGKSQLSLILCLALFIEGFTLDLLSDELRKTSIQRITSDYFDLIDSFDEASLMACSFGLFGIPVFILSASLQSSLQSL
;
A
#
# COMPACT_ATOMS: atom_id res chain seq x y z
N MET A 1 33.70 25.78 34.44
CA MET A 1 34.45 26.98 33.98
C MET A 1 35.73 26.63 33.23
N LEU A 2 36.69 25.89 33.82
CA LEU A 2 37.94 25.53 33.13
C LEU A 2 37.73 24.75 31.80
N ASN A 3 36.90 23.70 31.81
CA ASN A 3 36.60 22.90 30.61
C ASN A 3 36.04 23.76 29.46
N ARG A 4 35.17 24.73 29.79
CA ARG A 4 34.62 25.71 28.86
C ARG A 4 35.70 26.58 28.23
N SER A 5 36.62 27.13 29.03
CA SER A 5 37.75 27.91 28.52
C SER A 5 38.65 27.10 27.58
N ILE A 6 38.89 25.82 27.90
CA ILE A 6 39.68 24.91 27.05
C ILE A 6 38.99 24.72 25.69
N LEU A 7 37.68 24.50 25.66
CA LEU A 7 36.91 24.33 24.40
C LEU A 7 36.92 25.59 23.55
N HIS A 8 36.79 26.78 24.16
CA HIS A 8 36.86 28.05 23.42
C HIS A 8 38.23 28.29 22.79
N VAL A 9 39.31 27.93 23.50
CA VAL A 9 40.67 28.00 22.93
C VAL A 9 40.80 27.01 21.78
N ALA A 10 40.33 25.77 21.95
CA ALA A 10 40.38 24.75 20.92
C ALA A 10 39.57 25.15 19.66
N LEU A 11 38.37 25.74 19.82
CA LEU A 11 37.57 26.30 18.72
C LEU A 11 38.34 27.34 17.92
N LYS A 12 39.00 28.29 18.58
CA LYS A 12 39.84 29.30 17.90
C LYS A 12 41.03 28.67 17.19
N SER A 13 41.60 27.60 17.75
CA SER A 13 42.70 26.86 17.12
C SER A 13 42.27 26.08 15.87
N ILE A 14 41.01 25.60 15.81
CA ILE A 14 40.44 24.95 14.61
C ILE A 14 40.42 25.93 13.43
N ASP A 15 40.07 27.20 13.67
CA ASP A 15 39.98 28.21 12.60
C ASP A 15 41.35 28.67 12.06
N LEU A 16 42.41 28.58 12.88
CA LEU A 16 43.72 29.15 12.57
C LEU A 16 44.78 28.14 12.12
N HIS A 17 44.78 26.91 12.65
CA HIS A 17 45.90 25.96 12.51
C HIS A 17 45.49 24.47 12.39
N LEU A 18 44.31 24.18 11.83
CA LEU A 18 43.72 22.82 11.91
C LEU A 18 44.65 21.64 11.56
N PRO A 19 45.50 21.67 10.51
CA PRO A 19 46.31 20.49 10.16
C PRO A 19 47.28 20.04 11.25
N SER A 20 47.83 20.98 12.03
CA SER A 20 48.85 20.67 13.04
C SER A 20 48.27 20.27 14.40
N CYS A 21 46.99 20.57 14.65
CA CYS A 21 46.30 20.28 15.91
C CYS A 21 45.12 19.31 15.78
N LEU A 22 44.90 18.72 14.59
CA LEU A 22 43.72 17.91 14.29
C LEU A 22 43.58 16.71 15.23
N LEU A 23 44.66 15.95 15.44
CA LEU A 23 44.67 14.77 16.30
C LEU A 23 44.30 15.12 17.75
N GLN A 24 44.88 16.20 18.28
CA GLN A 24 44.61 16.69 19.63
C GLN A 24 43.17 17.20 19.76
N THR A 25 42.65 17.85 18.72
CA THR A 25 41.27 18.33 18.64
C THR A 25 40.27 17.17 18.67
N LEU A 26 40.50 16.13 17.87
CA LEU A 26 39.68 14.91 17.86
C LEU A 26 39.73 14.20 19.21
N THR A 27 40.93 14.03 19.79
CA THR A 27 41.12 13.39 21.09
C THR A 27 40.40 14.14 22.21
N LEU A 28 40.48 15.47 22.20
CA LEU A 28 39.76 16.33 23.14
C LEU A 28 38.25 16.14 22.97
N GLY A 29 37.76 16.16 21.74
CA GLY A 29 36.36 15.96 21.40
C GLY A 29 35.80 14.61 21.88
N VAL A 30 36.54 13.52 21.67
CA VAL A 30 36.19 12.17 22.15
C VAL A 30 36.05 12.16 23.67
N LYS A 31 37.09 12.61 24.38
CA LYS A 31 37.11 12.62 25.85
C LYS A 31 36.01 13.51 26.43
N ALA A 32 35.80 14.68 25.84
CA ALA A 32 34.74 15.60 26.25
C ALA A 32 33.35 14.98 26.03
N SER A 33 33.14 14.30 24.90
CA SER A 33 31.86 13.67 24.57
C SER A 33 31.52 12.52 25.53
N ILE A 34 32.48 11.64 25.80
CA ILE A 34 32.32 10.54 26.76
C ILE A 34 32.03 11.08 28.16
N TRP A 35 32.79 12.10 28.59
CA TRP A 35 32.61 12.71 29.90
C TRP A 35 31.21 13.33 30.02
N CYS A 36 30.76 14.08 29.00
CA CYS A 36 29.44 14.69 28.98
C CYS A 36 28.31 13.65 28.96
N GLY A 37 28.43 12.58 28.19
CA GLY A 37 27.41 11.52 28.15
C GLY A 37 27.23 10.86 29.51
N LYS A 38 28.34 10.57 30.21
CA LYS A 38 28.31 10.03 31.57
C LYS A 38 27.69 11.01 32.58
N HIS A 39 28.09 12.27 32.52
CA HIS A 39 27.59 13.30 33.45
C HIS A 39 26.13 13.64 33.18
N LEU A 40 25.67 13.63 31.93
CA LEU A 40 24.27 13.86 31.60
C LEU A 40 23.37 12.84 32.32
N LYS A 41 23.76 11.56 32.28
CA LYS A 41 23.03 10.48 32.98
C LYS A 41 23.04 10.68 34.50
N MET A 42 24.19 11.03 35.08
CA MET A 42 24.30 11.28 36.52
C MET A 42 23.43 12.47 36.97
N THR A 43 23.51 13.59 36.24
CA THR A 43 22.74 14.81 36.53
C THR A 43 21.23 14.58 36.44
N LEU A 44 20.78 13.75 35.50
CA LEU A 44 19.36 13.42 35.35
C LEU A 44 18.84 12.42 36.39
N LEU A 45 19.73 11.67 37.04
CA LEU A 45 19.39 10.80 38.17
C LEU A 45 19.34 11.57 39.48
N SER A 46 20.25 12.55 39.69
CA SER A 46 20.31 13.35 40.92
C SER A 46 19.22 14.43 41.01
N THR A 47 18.71 14.91 39.88
CA THR A 47 17.62 15.91 39.83
C THR A 47 16.26 15.40 40.34
N ALA A 48 16.11 14.09 40.56
CA ALA A 48 14.94 13.53 41.24
C ALA A 48 14.94 13.80 42.76
N GLU A 49 16.09 14.15 43.37
CA GLU A 49 16.25 14.18 44.84
C GLU A 49 16.95 15.44 45.42
N SER A 50 17.49 16.38 44.62
CA SER A 50 18.19 17.57 45.17
C SER A 50 18.03 18.88 44.38
N GLN A 51 17.85 20.00 45.10
CA GLN A 51 17.72 21.39 44.61
C GLN A 51 19.09 22.08 44.35
N ASP A 52 19.91 21.60 43.42
CA ASP A 52 21.17 22.27 43.07
C ASP A 52 21.16 22.79 41.61
N ASP A 53 20.31 23.79 41.37
CA ASP A 53 20.01 24.35 40.04
C ASP A 53 21.22 25.01 39.35
N GLU A 54 22.15 25.58 40.12
CA GLU A 54 23.30 26.30 39.58
C GLU A 54 24.31 25.35 38.92
N HIS A 55 24.61 24.21 39.58
CA HIS A 55 25.51 23.18 39.05
C HIS A 55 24.97 22.56 37.75
N ASN A 56 23.67 22.33 37.68
CA ASN A 56 23.00 21.79 36.49
C ASN A 56 23.09 22.77 35.31
N SER A 57 22.85 24.06 35.56
CA SER A 57 22.93 25.10 34.52
C SER A 57 24.32 25.21 33.88
N VAL A 58 25.38 25.13 34.71
CA VAL A 58 26.77 25.18 34.24
C VAL A 58 27.12 23.94 33.41
N PHE A 59 26.61 22.77 33.79
CA PHE A 59 26.80 21.54 33.03
C PHE A 59 26.08 21.60 31.67
N TYR A 60 24.82 22.02 31.62
CA TYR A 60 24.07 22.11 30.35
C TYR A 60 24.68 23.14 29.39
N GLN A 61 25.22 24.24 29.92
CA GLN A 61 25.99 25.18 29.12
C GLN A 61 27.25 24.54 28.51
N LEU A 62 27.96 23.71 29.28
CA LEU A 62 29.15 22.98 28.80
C LEU A 62 28.77 21.93 27.75
N LEU A 63 27.67 21.19 27.94
CA LEU A 63 27.15 20.23 26.98
C LEU A 63 26.89 20.89 25.61
N LEU A 64 26.22 22.03 25.64
CA LEU A 64 25.94 22.84 24.45
C LEU A 64 27.23 23.31 23.75
N GLU A 65 28.25 23.72 24.51
CA GLU A 65 29.55 24.11 23.95
C GLU A 65 30.30 22.93 23.33
N ILE A 66 30.20 21.72 23.90
CA ILE A 66 30.81 20.51 23.33
C ILE A 66 30.13 20.09 22.03
N LEU A 67 28.80 20.17 21.96
CA LEU A 67 28.08 19.89 20.71
C LEU A 67 28.42 20.94 19.63
N ARG A 68 28.55 22.22 19.99
CA ARG A 68 28.99 23.27 19.05
C ARG A 68 30.42 23.05 18.57
N PHE A 69 31.33 22.77 19.50
CA PHE A 69 32.71 22.38 19.21
C PHE A 69 32.75 21.21 18.21
N SER A 70 31.89 20.21 18.42
CA SER A 70 31.85 19.02 17.56
C SER A 70 31.33 19.33 16.16
N SER A 71 30.25 20.10 16.04
CA SER A 71 29.73 20.56 14.74
C SER A 71 30.77 21.37 13.97
N SER A 72 31.48 22.29 14.63
CA SER A 72 32.58 23.05 14.03
C SER A 72 33.73 22.14 13.60
N THR A 73 34.09 21.15 14.42
CA THR A 73 35.15 20.17 14.10
C THR A 73 34.80 19.35 12.85
N PHE A 74 33.57 18.83 12.73
CA PHE A 74 33.12 18.14 11.52
C PHE A 74 33.09 19.05 10.28
N SER A 75 32.63 20.29 10.45
CA SER A 75 32.62 21.28 9.37
C SER A 75 34.03 21.62 8.89
N ALA A 76 35.01 21.55 9.79
CA ALA A 76 36.40 21.80 9.45
C ALA A 76 37.06 20.56 8.83
N LEU A 77 36.72 19.34 9.29
CA LEU A 77 37.12 18.07 8.67
C LEU A 77 36.68 17.94 7.21
N LEU A 78 35.56 18.56 6.82
CA LEU A 78 35.13 18.63 5.42
C LEU A 78 36.18 19.24 4.47
N LYS A 79 37.07 20.09 4.99
CA LYS A 79 38.16 20.70 4.20
C LYS A 79 39.37 19.77 4.04
N PHE A 80 39.39 18.65 4.76
CA PHE A 80 40.50 17.69 4.86
C PHE A 80 40.00 16.28 4.58
N THR A 81 39.72 16.00 3.31
CA THR A 81 39.15 14.71 2.91
C THR A 81 40.17 13.69 2.45
N ASP A 82 41.39 14.11 2.10
CA ASP A 82 42.52 13.25 1.74
C ASP A 82 43.36 12.90 2.98
N ILE A 83 42.77 12.14 3.90
CA ILE A 83 43.45 11.66 5.11
C ILE A 83 44.00 10.25 4.82
N SER A 84 45.31 10.14 4.64
CA SER A 84 46.00 8.86 4.41
C SER A 84 46.56 8.21 5.69
N ASN A 85 46.47 8.89 6.84
CA ASN A 85 46.97 8.37 8.12
C ASN A 85 45.89 7.54 8.84
N ASN A 86 46.12 6.22 8.97
CA ASN A 86 45.23 5.28 9.65
C ASN A 86 44.88 5.71 11.09
N GLU A 87 45.87 6.16 11.87
CA GLU A 87 45.64 6.61 13.25
C GLU A 87 44.67 7.80 13.32
N LEU A 88 44.74 8.69 12.33
CA LEU A 88 43.85 9.85 12.27
C LEU A 88 42.44 9.44 11.85
N MET A 89 42.30 8.44 10.97
CA MET A 89 41.00 7.89 10.57
C MET A 89 40.29 7.19 11.73
N ASP A 90 41.00 6.38 12.53
CA ASP A 90 40.48 5.75 13.75
C ASP A 90 39.95 6.79 14.75
N ASN A 91 40.68 7.89 14.91
CA ASN A 91 40.27 8.99 15.79
C ASN A 91 39.03 9.73 15.27
N VAL A 92 38.89 9.90 13.95
CA VAL A 92 37.67 10.50 13.38
C VAL A 92 36.48 9.57 13.55
N GLU A 93 36.65 8.27 13.30
CA GLU A 93 35.61 7.26 13.50
C GLU A 93 35.12 7.26 14.95
N THR A 94 36.05 7.15 15.90
CA THR A 94 35.75 7.21 17.34
C THR A 94 35.06 8.52 17.72
N PHE A 95 35.51 9.65 17.17
CA PHE A 95 34.90 10.95 17.44
C PHE A 95 33.46 11.05 16.94
N ILE A 96 33.16 10.60 15.72
CA ILE A 96 31.80 10.55 15.19
C ILE A 96 30.91 9.66 16.07
N ILE A 97 31.42 8.49 16.45
CA ILE A 97 30.70 7.52 17.28
C ILE A 97 30.24 8.15 18.59
N GLU A 98 31.18 8.75 19.32
CA GLU A 98 30.92 9.35 20.64
C GLU A 98 30.04 10.59 20.56
N VAL A 99 30.23 11.44 19.54
CA VAL A 99 29.40 12.65 19.38
C VAL A 99 27.97 12.28 18.99
N LEU A 100 27.76 11.29 18.12
CA LEU A 100 26.41 10.85 17.77
C LEU A 100 25.70 10.18 18.96
N ASN A 101 26.43 9.43 19.80
CA ASN A 101 25.88 8.90 21.05
C ASN A 101 25.46 10.03 22.00
N LEU A 102 26.34 11.02 22.22
CA LEU A 102 26.01 12.17 23.04
C LEU A 102 24.83 12.97 22.48
N THR A 103 24.77 13.14 21.16
CA THR A 103 23.67 13.83 20.48
C THR A 103 22.35 13.10 20.69
N LYS A 104 22.34 11.77 20.54
CA LYS A 104 21.16 10.93 20.81
C LYS A 104 20.69 11.09 22.26
N ASP A 105 21.60 10.92 23.22
CA ASP A 105 21.29 11.03 24.66
C ASP A 105 20.82 12.46 25.01
N SER A 106 21.36 13.49 24.35
CA SER A 106 20.92 14.88 24.55
C SER A 106 19.54 15.16 23.96
N VAL A 107 19.20 14.55 22.82
CA VAL A 107 17.88 14.68 22.19
C VAL A 107 16.80 13.98 23.02
N SER A 108 17.06 12.76 23.51
CA SER A 108 16.07 12.02 24.31
C SER A 108 15.71 12.74 25.60
N GLU A 109 16.67 13.43 26.20
CA GLU A 109 16.50 14.11 27.48
C GLU A 109 16.18 15.61 27.33
N ALA A 110 16.04 16.13 26.10
CA ALA A 110 15.87 17.56 25.84
C ALA A 110 14.69 18.20 26.60
N LYS A 111 13.58 17.46 26.79
CA LYS A 111 12.42 17.91 27.58
C LYS A 111 12.72 18.04 29.08
N ARG A 112 13.63 17.23 29.60
CA ARG A 112 14.03 17.25 31.03
C ARG A 112 15.09 18.31 31.31
N ILE A 113 15.80 18.77 30.28
CA ILE A 113 16.88 19.77 30.35
C ILE A 113 16.31 21.22 30.30
N GLN A 114 15.26 21.49 31.09
CA GLN A 114 14.60 22.79 31.33
C GLN A 114 14.87 23.90 30.28
N SER A 115 15.54 25.01 30.67
CA SER A 115 15.77 26.21 29.86
C SER A 115 16.76 26.03 28.70
N PHE A 116 17.51 24.93 28.67
CA PHE A 116 18.54 24.66 27.66
C PHE A 116 18.07 23.71 26.56
N GLY A 117 16.96 22.98 26.75
CA GLY A 117 16.48 21.96 25.82
C GLY A 117 16.34 22.46 24.37
N SER A 118 15.71 23.62 24.17
CA SER A 118 15.52 24.18 22.81
C SER A 118 16.84 24.50 22.11
N GLU A 119 17.84 24.97 22.84
CA GLU A 119 19.15 25.34 22.29
C GLU A 119 20.01 24.08 22.06
N ILE A 120 19.92 23.08 22.93
CA ILE A 120 20.52 21.75 22.73
C ILE A 120 20.00 21.12 21.44
N LEU A 121 18.70 21.18 21.19
CA LEU A 121 18.10 20.66 19.95
C LEU A 121 18.60 21.38 18.70
N LYS A 122 18.78 22.71 18.75
CA LYS A 122 19.38 23.45 17.62
C LYS A 122 20.81 22.99 17.34
N VAL A 123 21.63 22.82 18.38
CA VAL A 123 23.02 22.40 18.19
C VAL A 123 23.08 20.92 17.78
N ALA A 124 22.22 20.05 18.30
CA ALA A 124 22.08 18.67 17.85
C ALA A 124 21.75 18.59 16.35
N HIS A 125 20.85 19.44 15.86
CA HIS A 125 20.57 19.57 14.43
C HIS A 125 21.83 19.95 13.64
N MET A 126 22.62 20.93 14.10
CA MET A 126 23.88 21.32 13.45
C MET A 126 24.91 20.20 13.43
N VAL A 127 25.00 19.40 14.50
CA VAL A 127 25.87 18.22 14.56
C VAL A 127 25.45 17.17 13.53
N ILE A 128 24.16 16.82 13.50
CA ILE A 128 23.64 15.84 12.53
C ILE A 128 23.91 16.27 11.10
N ASP A 129 23.59 17.53 10.75
CA ASP A 129 23.82 18.08 9.41
C ASP A 129 25.31 18.04 9.02
N ALA A 130 26.21 18.42 9.94
CA ALA A 130 27.64 18.40 9.71
C ALA A 130 28.20 16.98 9.52
N VAL A 131 27.75 16.00 10.32
CA VAL A 131 28.16 14.59 10.18
C VAL A 131 27.65 13.99 8.87
N VAL A 132 26.38 14.25 8.50
CA VAL A 132 25.84 13.79 7.22
C VAL A 132 26.68 14.33 6.07
N LYS A 133 26.96 15.65 6.03
CA LYS A 133 27.81 16.26 5.01
C LYS A 133 29.20 15.63 4.95
N LEU A 134 29.81 15.36 6.11
CA LEU A 134 31.13 14.73 6.19
C LEU A 134 31.14 13.32 5.60
N CYS A 135 30.12 12.51 5.94
CA CYS A 135 30.00 11.16 5.38
C CYS A 135 29.83 11.20 3.85
N LYS A 136 28.98 12.12 3.33
CA LYS A 136 28.80 12.30 1.88
C LYS A 136 30.10 12.65 1.17
N ALA A 137 30.79 13.69 1.65
CA ALA A 137 32.02 14.16 1.04
C ALA A 137 33.11 13.08 1.03
N ARG A 138 33.20 12.26 2.09
CA ARG A 138 34.15 11.14 2.14
C ARG A 138 33.78 10.01 1.19
N PHE A 139 32.49 9.71 1.07
CA PHE A 139 32.03 8.62 0.22
C PHE A 139 32.15 8.96 -1.28
N GLU A 140 31.91 10.23 -1.65
CA GLU A 140 32.08 10.73 -3.03
C GLU A 140 33.54 10.67 -3.53
N LEU A 141 34.52 10.60 -2.62
CA LEU A 141 35.94 10.49 -2.96
C LEU A 141 36.41 9.04 -3.16
N ILE A 142 35.56 8.07 -2.86
CA ILE A 142 35.89 6.65 -3.04
C ILE A 142 35.71 6.29 -4.52
N ASN A 143 36.80 5.82 -5.14
CA ASN A 143 36.72 5.23 -6.46
C ASN A 143 36.20 3.78 -6.36
N TRP A 144 34.87 3.62 -6.49
CA TRP A 144 34.20 2.32 -6.44
C TRP A 144 34.63 1.37 -7.56
N GLU A 145 35.01 1.89 -8.73
CA GLU A 145 35.44 1.08 -9.89
C GLU A 145 36.79 0.38 -9.68
N ALA A 146 37.61 0.88 -8.75
CA ALA A 146 38.94 0.35 -8.44
C ALA A 146 38.95 -0.57 -7.20
N CYS A 147 37.83 -0.74 -6.50
CA CYS A 147 37.74 -1.57 -5.29
C CYS A 147 37.31 -2.99 -5.62
N ASP A 148 38.23 -3.95 -5.45
CA ASP A 148 37.90 -5.39 -5.47
C ASP A 148 37.13 -5.76 -4.19
N GLU A 149 36.05 -6.55 -4.32
CA GLU A 149 35.21 -6.96 -3.18
C GLU A 149 36.01 -7.72 -2.11
N ASN A 150 37.10 -8.39 -2.51
CA ASN A 150 37.93 -9.19 -1.62
C ASN A 150 39.04 -8.40 -0.90
N HIS A 151 39.40 -7.19 -1.37
CA HIS A 151 40.47 -6.37 -0.78
C HIS A 151 40.13 -4.88 -0.86
N LYS A 152 39.16 -4.44 -0.04
CA LYS A 152 38.85 -3.02 0.10
C LYS A 152 40.00 -2.27 0.78
N PRO A 153 40.48 -1.13 0.23
CA PRO A 153 41.47 -0.29 0.89
C PRO A 153 40.98 0.15 2.27
N ILE A 154 41.89 0.27 3.25
CA ILE A 154 41.56 0.64 4.64
C ILE A 154 40.71 1.93 4.72
N ASN A 155 41.02 2.94 3.90
CA ASN A 155 40.26 4.20 3.83
C ASN A 155 38.78 3.97 3.43
N VAL A 156 38.55 3.05 2.48
CA VAL A 156 37.19 2.67 2.03
C VAL A 156 36.45 1.94 3.14
N CYS A 157 37.11 1.05 3.88
CA CYS A 157 36.51 0.37 5.04
C CYS A 157 36.09 1.37 6.13
N HIS A 158 36.93 2.35 6.48
CA HIS A 158 36.56 3.36 7.48
C HIS A 158 35.39 4.24 7.03
N ALA A 159 35.37 4.67 5.78
CA ALA A 159 34.26 5.45 5.25
C ALA A 159 32.93 4.67 5.25
N ILE A 160 32.97 3.37 4.93
CA ILE A 160 31.82 2.47 5.04
C ILE A 160 31.38 2.34 6.50
N ASN A 161 32.29 2.04 7.44
CA ASN A 161 31.99 1.86 8.86
C ASN A 161 31.36 3.12 9.48
N ILE A 162 31.97 4.28 9.24
CA ILE A 162 31.47 5.58 9.71
C ILE A 162 30.08 5.86 9.15
N THR A 163 29.88 5.63 7.85
CA THR A 163 28.59 5.89 7.20
C THR A 163 27.51 4.93 7.71
N LYS A 164 27.84 3.65 7.87
CA LYS A 164 26.97 2.64 8.47
C LYS A 164 26.52 3.04 9.87
N TYR A 165 27.47 3.32 10.75
CA TYR A 165 27.17 3.72 12.13
C TYR A 165 26.33 5.00 12.17
N THR A 166 26.65 5.96 11.30
CA THR A 166 25.88 7.20 11.16
C THR A 166 24.44 6.90 10.75
N ILE A 167 24.21 6.07 9.74
CA ILE A 167 22.86 5.68 9.31
C ILE A 167 22.07 5.03 10.46
N GLU A 168 22.67 4.06 11.16
CA GLU A 168 22.03 3.37 12.29
C GLU A 168 21.67 4.35 13.42
N LYS A 169 22.57 5.26 13.77
CA LYS A 169 22.31 6.25 14.83
C LYS A 169 21.29 7.30 14.42
N LEU A 170 21.32 7.78 13.18
CA LEU A 170 20.31 8.70 12.67
C LEU A 170 18.93 8.06 12.62
N SER A 171 18.83 6.78 12.26
CA SER A 171 17.57 6.03 12.34
C SER A 171 17.03 5.99 13.79
N GLN A 172 17.89 5.67 14.76
CA GLN A 172 17.51 5.69 16.19
C GLN A 172 17.07 7.08 16.67
N ILE A 173 17.81 8.14 16.31
CA ILE A 173 17.44 9.53 16.65
C ILE A 173 16.12 9.91 15.98
N GLY A 174 15.90 9.48 14.74
CA GLY A 174 14.66 9.71 14.00
C GLY A 174 13.44 9.07 14.66
N VAL A 175 13.56 7.82 15.14
CA VAL A 175 12.51 7.12 15.89
C VAL A 175 12.24 7.83 17.23
N LEU A 176 13.29 8.19 17.98
CA LEU A 176 13.13 8.95 19.23
C LEU A 176 12.40 10.27 19.01
N ALA A 177 12.74 11.00 17.94
CA ALA A 177 12.08 12.25 17.61
C ALA A 177 10.62 12.06 17.17
N ALA A 178 10.28 10.93 16.56
CA ALA A 178 8.92 10.59 16.15
C ALA A 178 8.01 10.32 17.35
N ASN A 179 8.51 9.56 18.32
CA ASN A 179 7.77 9.20 19.54
C ASN A 179 7.42 10.40 20.42
N ASP A 180 8.08 11.55 20.21
CA ASP A 180 7.94 12.73 21.06
C ASP A 180 6.74 13.64 20.70
N GLY A 181 5.93 13.26 19.70
CA GLY A 181 4.63 13.91 19.43
C GLY A 181 4.70 15.27 18.73
N GLY A 182 5.71 15.48 17.86
CA GLY A 182 5.84 16.68 17.03
C GLY A 182 6.70 17.81 17.61
N SER A 183 7.14 17.73 18.87
CA SER A 183 8.09 18.70 19.45
C SER A 183 9.49 18.65 18.82
N LEU A 184 9.83 17.55 18.16
CA LEU A 184 11.17 17.29 17.59
C LEU A 184 11.17 17.21 16.05
N VAL A 185 10.22 17.86 15.37
CA VAL A 185 10.06 17.80 13.90
C VAL A 185 11.35 18.13 13.14
N ASN A 186 12.14 19.12 13.59
CA ASN A 186 13.39 19.47 12.92
C ASN A 186 14.44 18.35 13.02
N ILE A 187 14.57 17.73 14.20
CA ILE A 187 15.48 16.60 14.43
C ILE A 187 15.02 15.37 13.64
N LEU A 188 13.72 15.10 13.66
CA LEU A 188 13.10 14.04 12.88
C LEU A 188 13.40 14.18 11.40
N SER A 189 13.14 15.37 10.85
CA SER A 189 13.33 15.68 9.43
C SER A 189 14.79 15.54 9.01
N ILE A 190 15.73 16.15 9.75
CA ILE A 190 17.15 16.09 9.39
C ILE A 190 17.71 14.66 9.52
N SER A 191 17.25 13.89 10.52
CA SER A 191 17.74 12.52 10.74
C SER A 191 17.32 11.58 9.61
N TRP A 192 16.02 11.53 9.28
CA TRP A 192 15.52 10.67 8.20
C TRP A 192 15.98 11.11 6.81
N LYS A 193 16.06 12.42 6.53
CA LYS A 193 16.69 12.92 5.30
C LYS A 193 18.16 12.52 5.23
N GLY A 194 18.87 12.58 6.36
CA GLY A 194 20.24 12.09 6.51
C GLY A 194 20.35 10.62 6.12
N VAL A 195 19.57 9.75 6.75
CA VAL A 195 19.51 8.30 6.45
C VAL A 195 19.31 8.04 4.96
N VAL A 196 18.23 8.57 4.37
CA VAL A 196 17.93 8.36 2.95
C VAL A 196 19.06 8.84 2.06
N SER A 197 19.60 10.03 2.34
CA SER A 197 20.65 10.60 1.49
C SER A 197 21.99 9.85 1.57
N LEU A 198 22.34 9.29 2.73
CA LEU A 198 23.53 8.45 2.87
C LEU A 198 23.32 7.10 2.17
N LEU A 199 22.14 6.50 2.32
CA LEU A 199 21.78 5.27 1.63
C LEU A 199 21.75 5.41 0.10
N GLN A 200 21.30 6.56 -0.40
CA GLN A 200 21.32 6.90 -1.84
C GLN A 200 22.73 6.98 -2.40
N ILE A 201 23.62 7.67 -1.69
CA ILE A 201 25.03 7.79 -2.06
C ILE A 201 25.72 6.42 -2.03
N GLY A 202 25.30 5.55 -1.11
CA GLY A 202 25.71 4.16 -1.04
C GLY A 202 25.44 3.33 -2.30
N GLY A 203 24.50 3.73 -3.17
CA GLY A 203 24.26 3.08 -4.46
C GLY A 203 23.90 1.58 -4.43
N GLY A 204 23.55 1.02 -3.27
CA GLY A 204 23.38 -0.43 -3.10
C GLY A 204 24.63 -1.17 -2.59
N HIS A 205 25.76 -0.48 -2.41
CA HIS A 205 27.03 -1.06 -1.95
C HIS A 205 27.10 -1.33 -0.44
N PHE A 206 26.10 -0.85 0.32
CA PHE A 206 25.99 -1.14 1.76
C PHE A 206 25.31 -2.49 2.01
N THR A 207 26.05 -3.58 1.89
CA THR A 207 25.58 -4.92 2.29
C THR A 207 25.58 -5.11 3.81
N GLU A 208 26.38 -4.32 4.53
CA GLU A 208 26.58 -4.45 5.97
C GLU A 208 25.64 -3.61 6.84
N VAL A 209 24.92 -2.65 6.23
CA VAL A 209 23.91 -1.84 6.92
C VAL A 209 22.64 -2.69 7.03
N ASN A 210 22.05 -2.77 8.21
CA ASN A 210 20.80 -3.52 8.38
C ASN A 210 19.60 -2.70 7.86
N ILE A 211 19.40 -2.73 6.54
CA ILE A 211 18.31 -2.01 5.88
C ILE A 211 16.94 -2.53 6.33
N ALA A 212 16.81 -3.84 6.53
CA ALA A 212 15.60 -4.49 7.03
C ALA A 212 15.09 -3.84 8.34
N ASN A 213 15.96 -3.67 9.34
CA ASN A 213 15.59 -3.02 10.61
C ASN A 213 15.18 -1.55 10.43
N ILE A 214 15.82 -0.82 9.52
CA ILE A 214 15.49 0.58 9.23
C ILE A 214 14.09 0.66 8.60
N VAL A 215 13.79 -0.22 7.65
CA VAL A 215 12.48 -0.32 7.01
C VAL A 215 11.43 -0.70 8.05
N VAL A 216 11.63 -1.75 8.84
CA VAL A 216 10.70 -2.15 9.92
C VAL A 216 10.43 -1.00 10.89
N SER A 217 11.46 -0.22 11.24
CA SER A 217 11.30 0.96 12.10
C SER A 217 10.40 2.03 11.45
N LEU A 218 10.54 2.26 10.15
CA LEU A 218 9.66 3.18 9.41
C LEU A 218 8.23 2.63 9.31
N LEU A 219 8.05 1.33 9.06
CA LEU A 219 6.73 0.69 8.99
C LEU A 219 6.00 0.78 10.33
N ALA A 220 6.70 0.63 11.46
CA ALA A 220 6.12 0.86 12.78
C ALA A 220 5.64 2.30 12.95
N LEU A 221 6.43 3.30 12.51
CA LEU A 221 6.03 4.72 12.55
C LEU A 221 4.86 5.05 11.60
N ILE A 222 4.67 4.25 10.56
CA ILE A 222 3.54 4.37 9.61
C ILE A 222 2.28 3.75 10.21
N THR A 223 2.37 2.53 10.75
CA THR A 223 1.22 1.73 11.20
C THR A 223 0.66 2.15 12.54
N GLU A 224 1.49 2.59 13.48
CA GLU A 224 1.05 2.95 14.84
C GLU A 224 -0.01 4.06 14.86
N PRO A 225 0.15 5.18 14.10
CA PRO A 225 -0.89 6.21 14.03
C PRO A 225 -2.25 5.71 13.53
N PHE A 226 -2.28 4.72 12.62
CA PHE A 226 -3.53 4.11 12.17
C PHE A 226 -4.19 3.28 13.26
N LYS A 227 -3.41 2.48 13.99
CA LYS A 227 -3.92 1.68 15.12
C LYS A 227 -4.50 2.57 16.21
N CYS A 228 -3.76 3.59 16.64
CA CYS A 228 -4.25 4.55 17.64
C CYS A 228 -5.50 5.29 17.14
N ALA A 229 -5.53 5.73 15.88
CA ALA A 229 -6.71 6.38 15.32
C ALA A 229 -7.91 5.42 15.27
N ALA A 230 -7.70 4.14 14.95
CA ALA A 230 -8.76 3.14 14.89
C ALA A 230 -9.38 2.93 16.26
N GLU A 231 -8.56 2.73 17.30
CA GLU A 231 -9.02 2.55 18.68
C GLU A 231 -9.80 3.77 19.18
N VAL A 232 -9.29 4.98 18.96
CA VAL A 232 -9.95 6.21 19.41
C VAL A 232 -11.24 6.46 18.64
N TRP A 233 -11.22 6.35 17.31
CA TRP A 233 -12.38 6.67 16.47
C TRP A 233 -13.42 5.56 16.41
N SER A 234 -13.12 4.33 16.82
CA SER A 234 -14.15 3.28 16.98
C SER A 234 -14.90 3.39 18.31
N SER A 235 -14.22 3.82 19.37
CA SER A 235 -14.77 3.83 20.74
C SER A 235 -15.47 5.13 21.16
N SER A 236 -15.17 6.26 20.50
CA SER A 236 -15.53 7.61 21.00
C SER A 236 -16.13 8.57 19.96
N LEU A 237 -16.59 8.05 18.82
CA LEU A 237 -17.02 8.88 17.69
C LEU A 237 -18.42 9.47 17.90
N ASN A 238 -18.46 10.69 18.45
CA ASN A 238 -19.70 11.45 18.61
C ASN A 238 -19.86 12.58 17.57
N GLU A 239 -18.76 13.03 16.97
CA GLU A 239 -18.71 14.17 16.05
C GLU A 239 -17.84 13.86 14.81
N THR A 240 -18.03 14.64 13.75
CA THR A 240 -17.23 14.49 12.51
C THR A 240 -15.77 14.85 12.77
N ILE A 241 -14.84 14.02 12.29
CA ILE A 241 -13.41 14.33 12.41
C ILE A 241 -13.08 15.51 11.49
N SER A 242 -12.40 16.52 12.04
CA SER A 242 -11.96 17.68 11.28
C SER A 242 -10.81 17.34 10.33
N VAL A 243 -10.72 18.07 9.21
CA VAL A 243 -9.60 17.95 8.26
C VAL A 243 -8.26 18.21 8.96
N THR A 244 -8.23 19.15 9.91
CA THR A 244 -7.03 19.50 10.68
C THR A 244 -6.56 18.34 11.57
N GLU A 245 -7.49 17.64 12.22
CA GLU A 245 -7.15 16.49 13.06
C GLU A 245 -6.67 15.31 12.20
N ALA A 246 -7.34 15.04 11.08
CA ALA A 246 -6.88 14.04 10.13
C ALA A 246 -5.48 14.36 9.57
N LYS A 247 -5.22 15.62 9.17
CA LYS A 247 -3.89 16.03 8.68
C LYS A 247 -2.82 15.96 9.77
N ARG A 248 -3.16 16.18 11.04
CA ARG A 248 -2.22 16.02 12.16
C ARG A 248 -1.69 14.59 12.27
N ILE A 249 -2.53 13.59 11.98
CA ILE A 249 -2.16 12.17 12.01
C ILE A 249 -1.44 11.77 10.72
N PHE A 250 -2.00 12.09 9.55
CA PHE A 250 -1.55 11.50 8.28
C PHE A 250 -0.42 12.25 7.57
N VAL A 251 -0.17 13.53 7.87
CA VAL A 251 0.98 14.25 7.28
C VAL A 251 2.33 13.64 7.72
N PRO A 252 2.57 13.33 9.01
CA PRO A 252 3.75 12.57 9.43
C PRO A 252 3.84 11.19 8.78
N VAL A 253 2.73 10.47 8.66
CA VAL A 253 2.66 9.15 8.01
C VAL A 253 3.16 9.23 6.57
N LYS A 254 2.68 10.22 5.79
CA LYS A 254 3.16 10.48 4.42
C LYS A 254 4.68 10.64 4.36
N PHE A 255 5.25 11.38 5.31
CA PHE A 255 6.69 11.59 5.38
C PHE A 255 7.46 10.27 5.58
N TYR A 256 7.03 9.41 6.51
CA TYR A 256 7.68 8.11 6.73
C TYR A 256 7.51 7.18 5.54
N LEU A 257 6.30 7.14 4.96
CA LEU A 257 5.96 6.30 3.82
C LEU A 257 6.82 6.63 2.59
N ILE A 258 6.99 7.91 2.26
CA ILE A 258 7.89 8.35 1.18
C ILE A 258 9.33 7.88 1.42
N ASN A 259 9.82 7.94 2.67
CA ASN A 259 11.17 7.49 2.99
C ASN A 259 11.29 5.96 2.92
N ALA A 260 10.26 5.23 3.36
CA ALA A 260 10.21 3.77 3.25
C ALA A 260 10.28 3.34 1.78
N VAL A 261 9.40 3.89 0.91
CA VAL A 261 9.40 3.63 -0.53
C VAL A 261 10.79 3.85 -1.14
N LYS A 262 11.42 4.99 -0.87
CA LYS A 262 12.76 5.30 -1.39
C LYS A 262 13.80 4.25 -0.99
N ILE A 263 13.79 3.82 0.27
CA ILE A 263 14.75 2.82 0.77
C ILE A 263 14.47 1.45 0.15
N CYS A 264 13.21 1.05 0.08
CA CYS A 264 12.79 -0.23 -0.51
C CYS A 264 13.23 -0.32 -1.98
N SER A 265 13.01 0.74 -2.77
CA SER A 265 13.43 0.80 -4.17
C SER A 265 14.94 0.77 -4.37
N LEU A 266 15.72 1.32 -3.43
CA LEU A 266 17.19 1.33 -3.50
C LEU A 266 17.81 -0.02 -3.12
N TYR A 267 17.23 -0.70 -2.13
CA TYR A 267 17.76 -1.94 -1.54
C TYR A 267 16.73 -3.09 -1.56
N PRO A 268 16.22 -3.48 -2.75
CA PRO A 268 15.12 -4.43 -2.85
C PRO A 268 15.44 -5.82 -2.28
N HIS A 269 16.67 -6.32 -2.42
CA HIS A 269 17.07 -7.62 -1.85
C HIS A 269 17.01 -7.68 -0.32
N GLN A 270 17.51 -6.63 0.35
CA GLN A 270 17.47 -6.57 1.81
C GLN A 270 16.07 -6.21 2.31
N THR A 271 15.30 -5.48 1.51
CA THR A 271 13.95 -5.08 1.89
C THR A 271 12.96 -6.23 1.70
N TYR A 272 13.19 -7.09 0.71
CA TYR A 272 12.43 -8.32 0.54
C TYR A 272 12.52 -9.24 1.76
N THR A 273 13.57 -9.20 2.59
CA THR A 273 13.60 -10.04 3.81
C THR A 273 12.55 -9.65 4.85
N VAL A 274 11.96 -8.46 4.72
CA VAL A 274 10.86 -7.94 5.56
C VAL A 274 9.61 -7.66 4.73
N TYR A 275 9.41 -8.43 3.65
CA TYR A 275 8.26 -8.25 2.77
C TYR A 275 6.92 -8.44 3.48
N ARG A 276 6.87 -9.31 4.49
CA ARG A 276 5.65 -9.60 5.27
C ARG A 276 5.21 -8.39 6.08
N GLU A 277 6.15 -7.70 6.69
CA GLU A 277 5.91 -6.46 7.42
C GLU A 277 5.46 -5.34 6.46
N ILE A 278 6.00 -5.31 5.25
CA ILE A 278 5.59 -4.35 4.20
C ILE A 278 4.15 -4.61 3.76
N THR A 279 3.81 -5.85 3.43
CA THR A 279 2.45 -6.23 3.02
C THR A 279 1.46 -6.02 4.16
N GLN A 280 1.82 -6.37 5.39
CA GLN A 280 1.01 -6.09 6.58
C GLN A 280 0.79 -4.58 6.79
N CYS A 281 1.82 -3.75 6.58
CA CYS A 281 1.68 -2.30 6.65
C CYS A 281 0.64 -1.79 5.63
N VAL A 282 0.70 -2.25 4.39
CA VAL A 282 -0.28 -1.89 3.36
C VAL A 282 -1.68 -2.38 3.73
N LEU A 283 -1.82 -3.62 4.19
CA LEU A 283 -3.08 -4.19 4.67
C LEU A 283 -3.71 -3.35 5.79
N ILE A 284 -2.92 -2.94 6.79
CA ILE A 284 -3.41 -2.08 7.89
C ILE A 284 -3.92 -0.75 7.35
N MET A 285 -3.18 -0.12 6.44
CA MET A 285 -3.56 1.17 5.85
C MET A 285 -4.84 1.07 5.03
N THR A 286 -4.96 0.05 4.17
CA THR A 286 -6.16 -0.17 3.35
C THR A 286 -7.36 -0.59 4.20
N SER A 287 -7.16 -1.37 5.25
CA SER A 287 -8.20 -1.73 6.23
C SER A 287 -8.73 -0.53 6.97
N PHE A 288 -7.82 0.32 7.47
CA PHE A 288 -8.23 1.55 8.12
C PHE A 288 -8.97 2.48 7.17
N TRP A 289 -8.50 2.62 5.94
CA TRP A 289 -9.17 3.45 4.95
C TRP A 289 -10.58 2.92 4.65
N THR A 290 -10.72 1.60 4.56
CA THR A 290 -12.00 0.93 4.42
C THR A 290 -12.97 1.30 5.53
N PHE A 291 -12.53 1.10 6.77
CA PHE A 291 -13.26 1.52 7.96
C PHE A 291 -13.68 2.99 7.90
N ALA A 292 -12.74 3.89 7.62
CA ALA A 292 -12.98 5.34 7.60
C ALA A 292 -13.94 5.79 6.50
N SER A 293 -14.11 5.01 5.44
CA SER A 293 -15.01 5.35 4.34
C SER A 293 -16.42 4.80 4.51
N ASN A 294 -16.57 3.70 5.25
CA ASN A 294 -17.87 3.14 5.59
C ASN A 294 -18.57 3.99 6.68
N GLU A 295 -17.79 4.74 7.46
CA GLU A 295 -18.29 5.63 8.50
C GLU A 295 -18.52 7.06 8.00
N ASN A 296 -19.76 7.55 8.06
CA ASN A 296 -20.12 8.88 7.58
C ASN A 296 -19.39 10.01 8.33
N LEU A 297 -19.11 9.80 9.62
CA LEU A 297 -18.40 10.78 10.46
C LEU A 297 -16.90 10.92 10.10
N LEU A 298 -16.36 10.00 9.30
CA LEU A 298 -14.94 9.94 8.90
C LEU A 298 -14.68 10.36 7.45
N LYS A 299 -15.68 10.92 6.74
CA LYS A 299 -15.52 11.39 5.34
C LYS A 299 -14.34 12.34 5.11
N ASN A 300 -14.12 13.27 6.03
CA ASN A 300 -12.98 14.20 5.96
C ASN A 300 -11.64 13.46 6.11
N ALA A 301 -11.56 12.47 6.99
CA ALA A 301 -10.36 11.66 7.18
C ALA A 301 -10.09 10.82 5.92
N THR A 302 -11.12 10.19 5.35
CA THR A 302 -11.05 9.48 4.06
C THR A 302 -10.50 10.36 2.94
N ALA A 303 -10.99 11.59 2.80
CA ALA A 303 -10.49 12.52 1.78
C ALA A 303 -9.00 12.88 1.98
N VAL A 304 -8.58 13.05 3.24
CA VAL A 304 -7.17 13.33 3.58
C VAL A 304 -6.27 12.11 3.32
N ILE A 305 -6.74 10.90 3.60
CA ILE A 305 -6.01 9.66 3.30
C ILE A 305 -5.80 9.53 1.78
N ALA A 306 -6.85 9.74 1.00
CA ALA A 306 -6.77 9.73 -0.47
C ALA A 306 -5.75 10.78 -0.99
N GLU A 307 -5.85 12.03 -0.52
CA GLU A 307 -4.95 13.13 -0.91
C GLU A 307 -3.47 12.84 -0.56
N LEU A 308 -3.22 12.22 0.60
CA LEU A 308 -1.87 12.15 1.15
C LEU A 308 -1.17 10.82 0.92
N LEU A 309 -1.89 9.70 0.93
CA LEU A 309 -1.31 8.37 1.14
C LEU A 309 -1.63 7.37 0.02
N GLU A 310 -2.70 7.55 -0.76
CA GLU A 310 -3.16 6.58 -1.77
C GLU A 310 -2.05 6.08 -2.70
N GLU A 311 -1.42 7.01 -3.43
CA GLU A 311 -0.35 6.71 -4.39
C GLU A 311 0.86 6.07 -3.68
N THR A 312 1.31 6.67 -2.58
CA THR A 312 2.54 6.24 -1.90
C THR A 312 2.39 4.91 -1.15
N THR A 313 1.15 4.51 -0.80
CA THR A 313 0.88 3.21 -0.18
C THR A 313 1.16 2.08 -1.17
N LEU A 314 0.77 2.28 -2.43
CA LEU A 314 1.04 1.33 -3.51
C LEU A 314 2.50 1.30 -3.91
N ASP A 315 3.13 2.47 -3.99
CA ASP A 315 4.56 2.58 -4.28
C ASP A 315 5.41 1.72 -3.34
N LEU A 316 4.95 1.48 -2.11
CA LEU A 316 5.66 0.66 -1.14
C LEU A 316 5.77 -0.81 -1.60
N VAL A 317 4.66 -1.41 -2.04
CA VAL A 317 4.67 -2.78 -2.56
C VAL A 317 5.31 -2.81 -3.96
N LEU A 318 5.00 -1.81 -4.79
CA LEU A 318 5.55 -1.71 -6.14
C LEU A 318 7.07 -1.58 -6.15
N SER A 319 7.67 -0.99 -5.11
CA SER A 319 9.13 -0.93 -4.97
C SER A 319 9.79 -2.31 -4.99
N LEU A 320 9.08 -3.36 -4.54
CA LEU A 320 9.54 -4.75 -4.61
C LEU A 320 9.11 -5.41 -5.93
N ILE A 321 7.82 -5.31 -6.30
CA ILE A 321 7.28 -5.99 -7.50
C ILE A 321 7.96 -5.51 -8.79
N ASN A 322 8.19 -4.20 -8.92
CA ASN A 322 8.80 -3.61 -10.11
C ASN A 322 10.33 -3.68 -10.11
N SER A 323 10.95 -4.21 -9.04
CA SER A 323 12.40 -4.32 -8.97
C SER A 323 12.93 -5.31 -10.02
N ASP A 324 13.89 -4.88 -10.82
CA ASP A 324 14.67 -5.73 -11.73
C ASP A 324 15.62 -6.68 -10.99
N LYS A 325 15.91 -6.39 -9.73
CA LYS A 325 16.83 -7.18 -8.88
C LYS A 325 16.17 -8.41 -8.25
N LEU A 326 14.86 -8.40 -8.03
CA LEU A 326 14.16 -9.55 -7.43
C LEU A 326 13.77 -10.58 -8.48
N LYS A 327 13.87 -11.86 -8.11
CA LYS A 327 13.41 -12.97 -8.96
C LYS A 327 11.88 -13.03 -9.00
N LEU A 328 11.33 -13.69 -10.03
CA LEU A 328 9.88 -13.85 -10.18
C LEU A 328 9.26 -14.53 -8.96
N GLU A 329 9.90 -15.57 -8.41
CA GLU A 329 9.39 -16.30 -7.25
C GLU A 329 9.24 -15.37 -6.02
N GLN A 330 10.23 -14.51 -5.81
CA GLN A 330 10.21 -13.53 -4.71
C GLN A 330 9.11 -12.48 -4.89
N LYS A 331 8.83 -12.08 -6.14
CA LYS A 331 7.74 -11.17 -6.45
C LYS A 331 6.37 -11.82 -6.24
N LEU A 332 6.23 -13.09 -6.62
CA LEU A 332 5.02 -13.86 -6.39
C LEU A 332 4.74 -13.98 -4.90
N GLU A 333 5.74 -14.28 -4.06
CA GLU A 333 5.56 -14.34 -2.61
C GLU A 333 5.07 -13.01 -2.00
N VAL A 334 5.55 -11.86 -2.51
CA VAL A 334 5.07 -10.53 -2.08
C VAL A 334 3.59 -10.35 -2.44
N VAL A 335 3.21 -10.75 -3.65
CA VAL A 335 1.81 -10.63 -4.11
C VAL A 335 0.92 -11.60 -3.34
N GLU A 336 1.33 -12.85 -3.17
CA GLU A 336 0.59 -13.86 -2.41
C GLU A 336 0.28 -13.35 -1.00
N TRP A 337 1.26 -12.74 -0.32
CA TRP A 337 1.07 -12.23 1.05
C TRP A 337 0.08 -11.08 1.16
N LEU A 338 -0.24 -10.37 0.07
CA LEU A 338 -1.34 -9.39 0.08
C LEU A 338 -2.71 -10.06 0.17
N PHE A 339 -2.81 -11.35 -0.15
CA PHE A 339 -4.06 -12.12 -0.25
C PHE A 339 -4.13 -13.33 0.70
N ILE A 340 -3.15 -13.51 1.60
CA ILE A 340 -3.20 -14.58 2.60
C ILE A 340 -4.22 -14.21 3.70
N ASN A 341 -5.21 -15.07 3.90
CA ASN A 341 -6.12 -15.00 5.04
C ASN A 341 -5.42 -15.44 6.33
N GLU A 342 -5.72 -14.79 7.45
CA GLU A 342 -5.14 -15.11 8.77
C GLU A 342 -5.32 -16.59 9.16
N GLY A 343 -6.35 -17.25 8.61
CA GLY A 343 -6.66 -18.67 8.81
C GLY A 343 -5.61 -19.68 8.30
N ASP A 344 -4.69 -19.29 7.42
CA ASP A 344 -3.58 -20.15 6.96
C ASP A 344 -2.27 -19.90 7.72
N SER A 345 -2.24 -18.90 8.62
CA SER A 345 -1.11 -18.64 9.49
C SER A 345 -1.35 -19.23 10.88
N ASN A 346 -0.58 -20.27 11.24
CA ASN A 346 -0.51 -20.75 12.63
C ASN A 346 0.14 -19.69 13.53
N SER A 347 -0.59 -18.63 13.87
CA SER A 347 -0.25 -17.71 14.97
C SER A 347 -1.46 -16.96 15.48
N CYS A 348 -2.11 -17.57 16.48
CA CYS A 348 -2.77 -16.97 17.64
C CYS A 348 -3.09 -15.45 17.58
N LEU A 349 -4.20 -15.10 16.95
CA LEU A 349 -5.02 -13.96 17.38
C LEU A 349 -6.48 -14.45 17.41
N ASP A 350 -7.16 -14.13 18.52
CA ASP A 350 -8.46 -14.67 18.92
C ASP A 350 -9.56 -14.44 17.87
N ASP A 351 -10.41 -15.45 17.71
CA ASP A 351 -11.61 -15.46 16.86
C ASP A 351 -12.60 -14.34 17.25
N ASP A 352 -12.62 -13.24 16.50
CA ASP A 352 -13.71 -12.25 16.52
C ASP A 352 -14.45 -12.24 15.16
N PRO A 353 -15.74 -12.65 15.10
CA PRO A 353 -16.50 -12.76 13.84
C PRO A 353 -16.77 -11.41 13.14
N ALA A 354 -16.36 -10.28 13.70
CA ALA A 354 -16.42 -8.97 13.06
C ALA A 354 -15.34 -8.73 11.98
N LEU A 355 -14.31 -9.58 11.90
CA LEU A 355 -13.19 -9.42 10.95
C LEU A 355 -13.47 -9.99 9.54
N ALA A 356 -14.40 -10.94 9.40
CA ALA A 356 -14.69 -11.57 8.11
C ALA A 356 -15.32 -10.59 7.08
N ASP A 357 -16.20 -9.69 7.54
CA ASP A 357 -16.77 -8.62 6.69
C ASP A 357 -15.75 -7.48 6.41
N PHE A 358 -14.70 -7.40 7.22
CA PHE A 358 -13.60 -6.45 7.04
C PHE A 358 -12.63 -6.89 5.94
N GLU A 359 -12.36 -8.20 5.81
CA GLU A 359 -11.50 -8.77 4.75
C GLU A 359 -12.05 -8.50 3.33
N GLU A 360 -13.35 -8.71 3.07
CA GLU A 360 -13.97 -8.49 1.74
C GLU A 360 -13.86 -7.03 1.27
N ASN A 361 -14.09 -6.09 2.18
CA ASN A 361 -14.01 -4.66 1.86
C ASN A 361 -12.55 -4.18 1.69
N VAL A 362 -11.58 -4.86 2.30
CA VAL A 362 -10.14 -4.60 2.12
C VAL A 362 -9.68 -5.10 0.76
N TYR A 363 -10.00 -6.34 0.41
CA TYR A 363 -9.64 -6.93 -0.88
C TYR A 363 -10.28 -6.17 -2.05
N SER A 364 -11.54 -5.77 -1.92
CA SER A 364 -12.21 -4.95 -2.93
C SER A 364 -11.51 -3.62 -3.18
N ARG A 365 -11.01 -2.95 -2.14
CA ARG A 365 -10.24 -1.72 -2.32
C ARG A 365 -8.86 -1.96 -2.88
N MET A 366 -8.18 -3.02 -2.45
CA MET A 366 -6.92 -3.42 -3.04
C MET A 366 -7.06 -3.63 -4.55
N LEU A 367 -8.16 -4.21 -5.01
CA LEU A 367 -8.40 -4.46 -6.43
C LEU A 367 -8.67 -3.20 -7.25
N VAL A 368 -9.18 -2.11 -6.63
CA VAL A 368 -9.41 -0.82 -7.29
C VAL A 368 -8.16 0.08 -7.29
N LEU A 369 -7.17 -0.21 -6.43
CA LEU A 369 -5.91 0.53 -6.39
C LEU A 369 -5.21 0.55 -7.75
N GLN A 370 -4.74 1.72 -8.18
CA GLN A 370 -4.17 1.91 -9.52
C GLN A 370 -2.66 1.63 -9.55
N LEU A 371 -2.23 0.73 -10.42
CA LEU A 371 -0.83 0.46 -10.71
C LEU A 371 -0.37 1.21 -11.97
N PRO A 372 0.81 1.84 -11.94
CA PRO A 372 1.40 2.43 -13.12
C PRO A 372 1.95 1.33 -14.04
N LEU A 373 1.41 1.23 -15.25
CA LEU A 373 1.91 0.36 -16.30
C LEU A 373 2.74 1.17 -17.30
N CYS A 374 3.96 0.72 -17.57
CA CYS A 374 4.74 1.27 -18.69
C CYS A 374 4.18 0.73 -20.01
N SER A 375 3.26 1.47 -20.64
CA SER A 375 2.81 1.15 -21.99
C SER A 375 3.83 1.72 -22.99
N GLY A 376 4.58 0.83 -23.64
CA GLY A 376 5.61 1.19 -24.61
C GLY A 376 5.21 0.84 -26.03
N SER A 377 4.71 1.82 -26.80
CA SER A 377 4.70 1.79 -28.27
C SER A 377 5.51 2.96 -28.83
N GLY A 378 6.81 3.02 -28.50
CA GLY A 378 7.79 3.85 -29.20
C GLY A 378 7.86 5.35 -28.86
N LYS A 379 9.12 5.81 -28.69
CA LYS A 379 9.66 7.17 -28.46
C LYS A 379 9.30 7.92 -27.18
N ALA A 380 8.24 7.59 -26.46
CA ALA A 380 8.06 8.00 -25.06
C ALA A 380 7.37 6.87 -24.29
N VAL A 381 7.89 6.53 -23.10
CA VAL A 381 7.21 5.60 -22.18
C VAL A 381 6.07 6.38 -21.55
N GLU A 382 4.85 6.07 -21.91
CA GLU A 382 3.65 6.64 -21.29
C GLU A 382 3.25 5.74 -20.12
N LEU A 383 3.18 6.32 -18.92
CA LEU A 383 2.72 5.66 -17.71
C LEU A 383 1.19 5.68 -17.69
N VAL A 384 0.57 4.53 -17.94
CA VAL A 384 -0.88 4.36 -17.88
C VAL A 384 -1.24 3.70 -16.56
N TRP A 385 -2.02 4.39 -15.74
CA TRP A 385 -2.48 3.88 -14.45
C TRP A 385 -3.70 2.97 -14.65
N GLN A 386 -3.61 1.72 -14.20
CA GLN A 386 -4.70 0.74 -14.30
C GLN A 386 -4.96 0.06 -12.95
N PRO A 387 -6.23 -0.19 -12.57
CA PRO A 387 -6.55 -0.94 -11.35
C PRO A 387 -5.86 -2.30 -11.29
N ILE A 388 -5.49 -2.78 -10.09
CA ILE A 388 -4.97 -4.14 -9.86
C ILE A 388 -5.90 -5.18 -10.48
N LEU A 389 -7.22 -4.99 -10.38
CA LEU A 389 -8.21 -5.85 -11.02
C LEU A 389 -8.01 -5.95 -12.54
N SER A 390 -7.74 -4.84 -13.22
CA SER A 390 -7.49 -4.84 -14.67
C SER A 390 -6.22 -5.63 -15.02
N LEU A 391 -5.19 -5.55 -14.18
CA LEU A 391 -3.95 -6.31 -14.38
C LEU A 391 -4.13 -7.80 -14.10
N LEU A 392 -4.88 -8.16 -13.06
CA LEU A 392 -5.26 -9.54 -12.80
C LEU A 392 -6.07 -10.09 -13.97
N LEU A 393 -7.09 -9.37 -14.44
CA LEU A 393 -7.88 -9.76 -15.60
C LEU A 393 -7.01 -9.92 -16.85
N GLN A 394 -6.07 -9.01 -17.10
CA GLN A 394 -5.15 -9.12 -18.23
C GLN A 394 -4.22 -10.34 -18.10
N ALA A 395 -3.73 -10.62 -16.89
CA ALA A 395 -2.91 -11.79 -16.61
C ALA A 395 -3.71 -13.09 -16.83
N PHE A 396 -4.94 -13.16 -16.32
CA PHE A 396 -5.86 -14.27 -16.57
C PHE A 396 -6.14 -14.45 -18.06
N LYS A 397 -6.51 -13.38 -18.78
CA LYS A 397 -6.75 -13.41 -20.24
C LYS A 397 -5.51 -13.91 -21.00
N THR A 398 -4.32 -13.46 -20.61
CA THR A 398 -3.04 -13.92 -21.19
C THR A 398 -2.78 -15.39 -20.89
N PHE A 399 -2.98 -15.82 -19.65
CA PHE A 399 -2.86 -17.21 -19.23
C PHE A 399 -3.82 -18.10 -20.04
N MET A 400 -5.09 -17.70 -20.18
CA MET A 400 -6.10 -18.41 -20.97
C MET A 400 -5.67 -18.59 -22.43
N ILE A 401 -5.10 -17.57 -23.07
CA ILE A 401 -4.54 -17.68 -24.42
C ILE A 401 -3.42 -18.74 -24.44
N VAL A 402 -2.49 -18.68 -23.50
CA VAL A 402 -1.33 -19.58 -23.43
C VAL A 402 -1.78 -21.04 -23.26
N ILE A 403 -2.77 -21.29 -22.39
CA ILE A 403 -3.22 -22.66 -22.08
C ILE A 403 -4.30 -23.19 -23.04
N SER A 404 -4.87 -22.37 -23.91
CA SER A 404 -5.96 -22.74 -24.83
C SER A 404 -5.66 -23.96 -25.71
N SER A 405 -4.39 -24.19 -26.04
CA SER A 405 -3.92 -25.31 -26.87
C SER A 405 -3.38 -26.49 -26.05
N SER A 406 -3.47 -26.43 -24.74
CA SER A 406 -2.87 -27.39 -23.82
C SER A 406 -3.92 -28.26 -23.11
N THR A 407 -3.48 -29.38 -22.54
CA THR A 407 -4.37 -30.28 -21.78
C THR A 407 -4.88 -29.67 -20.49
N THR A 408 -4.28 -28.59 -19.99
CA THR A 408 -4.71 -27.90 -18.77
C THR A 408 -5.94 -27.01 -19.01
N TRP A 409 -6.38 -26.83 -20.25
CA TRP A 409 -7.63 -26.12 -20.57
C TRP A 409 -8.83 -26.71 -19.81
N GLY A 410 -8.93 -28.04 -19.72
CA GLY A 410 -10.04 -28.70 -19.02
C GLY A 410 -10.08 -28.39 -17.52
N GLU A 411 -8.92 -28.21 -16.89
CA GLU A 411 -8.82 -27.82 -15.48
C GLU A 411 -9.29 -26.38 -15.26
N LEU A 412 -8.89 -25.46 -16.16
CA LEU A 412 -9.39 -24.09 -16.14
C LEU A 412 -10.90 -24.03 -16.37
N GLU A 413 -11.43 -24.78 -17.34
CA GLU A 413 -12.88 -24.83 -17.60
C GLU A 413 -13.64 -25.33 -16.35
N SER A 414 -13.13 -26.36 -15.68
CA SER A 414 -13.70 -26.84 -14.40
C SER A 414 -13.66 -25.76 -13.33
N PHE A 415 -12.51 -25.10 -13.15
CA PHE A 415 -12.34 -24.01 -12.18
C PHE A 415 -13.33 -22.87 -12.43
N LEU A 416 -13.49 -22.43 -13.68
CA LEU A 416 -14.44 -21.35 -14.02
C LEU A 416 -15.90 -21.77 -13.82
N LEU A 417 -16.24 -23.05 -14.00
CA LEU A 417 -17.58 -23.59 -13.73
C LEU A 417 -17.86 -23.72 -12.22
N GLU A 418 -16.90 -24.21 -11.45
CA GLU A 418 -17.00 -24.33 -9.98
C GLU A 418 -17.21 -22.97 -9.32
N ASN A 419 -16.59 -21.92 -9.89
CA ASN A 419 -16.69 -20.55 -9.39
C ASN A 419 -17.78 -19.70 -10.11
N PHE A 420 -18.62 -20.30 -10.95
CA PHE A 420 -19.62 -19.58 -11.75
C PHE A 420 -20.64 -18.81 -10.90
N PHE A 421 -20.97 -19.32 -9.70
CA PHE A 421 -21.84 -18.67 -8.73
C PHE A 421 -21.10 -18.30 -7.44
N HIS A 422 -19.82 -17.93 -7.55
CA HIS A 422 -19.01 -17.61 -6.40
C HIS A 422 -19.71 -16.59 -5.47
N PRO A 423 -19.74 -16.81 -4.14
CA PRO A 423 -20.47 -15.95 -3.22
C PRO A 423 -19.91 -14.53 -3.18
N HIS A 424 -18.58 -14.38 -3.30
CA HIS A 424 -17.90 -13.09 -3.35
C HIS A 424 -18.06 -12.43 -4.72
N PHE A 425 -18.53 -11.18 -4.75
CA PHE A 425 -18.90 -10.48 -5.99
C PHE A 425 -17.72 -10.25 -6.95
N LEU A 426 -16.53 -9.91 -6.45
CA LEU A 426 -15.32 -9.73 -7.28
C LEU A 426 -14.86 -11.01 -7.96
N CYS A 427 -14.85 -12.13 -7.24
CA CYS A 427 -14.53 -13.42 -7.84
C CYS A 427 -15.55 -13.77 -8.92
N TYR A 428 -16.84 -13.50 -8.67
CA TYR A 428 -17.88 -13.63 -9.70
C TYR A 428 -17.60 -12.71 -10.90
N GLU A 429 -17.24 -11.44 -10.71
CA GLU A 429 -16.88 -10.51 -11.79
C GLU A 429 -15.66 -11.01 -12.58
N ILE A 430 -14.61 -11.47 -11.92
CA ILE A 430 -13.41 -12.02 -12.57
C ILE A 430 -13.77 -13.25 -13.40
N VAL A 431 -14.52 -14.20 -12.83
CA VAL A 431 -14.95 -15.42 -13.52
C VAL A 431 -15.84 -15.08 -14.71
N MET A 432 -16.78 -14.14 -14.55
CA MET A 432 -17.65 -13.69 -15.63
C MET A 432 -16.86 -13.00 -16.75
N GLU A 433 -15.90 -12.14 -16.42
CA GLU A 433 -14.98 -11.53 -17.40
C GLU A 433 -14.17 -12.57 -18.17
N CYS A 434 -13.72 -13.63 -17.50
CA CYS A 434 -13.07 -14.77 -18.16
C CYS A 434 -14.03 -15.48 -19.12
N TRP A 435 -15.28 -15.74 -18.73
CA TRP A 435 -16.28 -16.34 -19.63
C TRP A 435 -16.62 -15.44 -20.82
N CYS A 436 -16.78 -14.13 -20.60
CA CYS A 436 -16.98 -13.15 -21.67
C CYS A 436 -15.80 -13.16 -22.65
N PHE A 437 -14.57 -13.19 -22.13
CA PHE A 437 -13.36 -13.28 -22.95
C PHE A 437 -13.33 -14.55 -23.81
N ILE A 438 -13.75 -15.70 -23.26
CA ILE A 438 -13.88 -16.95 -24.03
C ILE A 438 -14.88 -16.75 -25.16
N LEU A 439 -16.06 -16.22 -24.89
CA LEU A 439 -17.10 -16.06 -25.91
C LEU A 439 -16.73 -15.07 -27.02
N GLN A 440 -15.93 -14.05 -26.70
CA GLN A 440 -15.47 -13.06 -27.69
C GLN A 440 -14.36 -13.59 -28.60
N HIS A 441 -13.55 -14.54 -28.14
CA HIS A 441 -12.31 -14.93 -28.82
C HIS A 441 -12.20 -16.41 -29.19
N ALA A 442 -13.04 -17.29 -28.64
CA ALA A 442 -13.08 -18.70 -29.01
C ALA A 442 -13.75 -18.92 -30.37
N GLU A 443 -13.57 -20.11 -30.94
CA GLU A 443 -14.28 -20.52 -32.14
C GLU A 443 -15.80 -20.48 -31.91
N THR A 444 -16.56 -20.02 -32.90
CA THR A 444 -18.03 -19.85 -32.82
C THR A 444 -18.74 -21.14 -32.37
N GLN A 445 -18.25 -22.31 -32.79
CA GLN A 445 -18.80 -23.60 -32.38
C GLN A 445 -18.65 -23.85 -30.87
N MET A 446 -17.50 -23.47 -30.29
CA MET A 446 -17.23 -23.62 -28.86
C MET A 446 -18.10 -22.66 -28.05
N ALA A 447 -18.16 -21.39 -28.45
CA ALA A 447 -19.01 -20.39 -27.81
C ALA A 447 -20.48 -20.82 -27.80
N ASN A 448 -21.00 -21.29 -28.95
CA ASN A 448 -22.37 -21.80 -29.06
C ASN A 448 -22.58 -23.03 -28.17
N THR A 449 -21.60 -23.92 -28.07
CA THR A 449 -21.69 -25.12 -27.22
C THR A 449 -21.80 -24.75 -25.74
N ILE A 450 -21.02 -23.78 -25.28
CA ILE A 450 -21.06 -23.29 -23.88
C ILE A 450 -22.42 -22.68 -23.59
N ILE A 451 -22.87 -21.73 -24.42
CA ILE A 451 -24.17 -21.07 -24.24
C ILE A 451 -25.32 -22.08 -24.27
N ASN A 452 -25.31 -23.03 -25.21
CA ASN A 452 -26.36 -24.06 -25.30
C ASN A 452 -26.42 -24.96 -24.06
N LYS A 453 -25.27 -25.30 -23.46
CA LYS A 453 -25.23 -26.04 -22.20
C LYS A 453 -25.81 -25.22 -21.04
N LEU A 454 -25.45 -23.95 -20.93
CA LEU A 454 -26.00 -23.05 -19.91
C LEU A 454 -27.51 -22.85 -20.08
N CYS A 455 -27.99 -22.71 -21.31
CA CYS A 455 -29.42 -22.60 -21.62
C CYS A 455 -30.18 -23.90 -21.29
N SER A 456 -29.56 -25.05 -21.51
CA SER A 456 -30.13 -26.35 -21.14
C SER A 456 -30.23 -26.49 -19.62
N LEU A 457 -29.21 -26.04 -18.88
CA LEU A 457 -29.23 -25.98 -17.42
C LEU A 457 -30.30 -25.00 -16.92
N LEU A 458 -30.45 -23.85 -17.56
CA LEU A 458 -31.49 -22.88 -17.24
C LEU A 458 -32.89 -23.47 -17.40
N LYS A 459 -33.14 -24.20 -18.49
CA LYS A 459 -34.41 -24.92 -18.73
C LYS A 459 -34.66 -25.99 -17.67
N LEU A 460 -33.63 -26.66 -17.16
CA LEU A 460 -33.74 -27.65 -16.09
C LEU A 460 -34.11 -27.01 -14.74
N LEU A 461 -33.61 -25.80 -14.47
CA LEU A 461 -33.86 -25.06 -13.23
C LEU A 461 -35.16 -24.24 -13.24
N ALA A 462 -35.80 -24.08 -14.39
CA ALA A 462 -36.98 -23.25 -14.54
C ALA A 462 -38.17 -23.80 -13.74
N SER A 463 -38.61 -23.02 -12.76
CA SER A 463 -39.79 -23.30 -11.94
C SER A 463 -40.55 -21.99 -11.68
N PRO A 464 -41.90 -22.02 -11.64
CA PRO A 464 -42.72 -20.84 -11.32
C PRO A 464 -42.30 -20.14 -10.02
N ASP A 465 -41.89 -20.92 -9.01
CA ASP A 465 -41.56 -20.43 -7.67
C ASP A 465 -40.24 -19.65 -7.62
N LEU A 466 -39.30 -19.96 -8.52
CA LEU A 466 -37.92 -19.46 -8.45
C LEU A 466 -37.73 -18.10 -9.14
N ILE A 467 -38.70 -17.67 -9.97
CA ILE A 467 -38.64 -16.42 -10.73
C ILE A 467 -38.78 -15.21 -9.80
N PHE A 468 -39.64 -15.31 -8.79
CA PHE A 468 -39.95 -14.23 -7.87
C PHE A 468 -39.03 -14.20 -6.65
N ILE A 469 -38.12 -15.16 -6.51
CA ILE A 469 -37.10 -15.19 -5.45
C ILE A 469 -35.83 -14.55 -6.01
N PRO A 470 -35.48 -13.31 -5.60
CA PRO A 470 -34.23 -12.67 -6.01
C PRO A 470 -33.04 -13.53 -5.61
N HIS A 471 -31.99 -13.55 -6.45
CA HIS A 471 -30.75 -14.31 -6.19
C HIS A 471 -30.90 -15.84 -6.11
N SER A 472 -32.04 -16.41 -6.49
CA SER A 472 -32.16 -17.87 -6.68
C SER A 472 -31.13 -18.36 -7.72
N SER A 473 -30.71 -19.62 -7.65
CA SER A 473 -29.76 -20.18 -8.63
C SER A 473 -30.28 -20.05 -10.07
N PHE A 474 -31.60 -20.09 -10.26
CA PHE A 474 -32.25 -19.81 -11.53
C PHE A 474 -32.02 -18.36 -11.96
N ARG A 475 -32.34 -17.37 -11.12
CA ARG A 475 -32.14 -15.93 -11.41
C ARG A 475 -30.67 -15.56 -11.62
N LYS A 476 -29.76 -16.13 -10.83
CA LYS A 476 -28.30 -15.96 -11.00
C LYS A 476 -27.84 -16.49 -12.37
N LEU A 477 -28.26 -17.71 -12.74
CA LEU A 477 -27.92 -18.29 -14.04
C LEU A 477 -28.49 -17.46 -15.20
N THR A 478 -29.73 -17.00 -15.08
CA THR A 478 -30.35 -16.12 -16.09
C THR A 478 -29.54 -14.84 -16.27
N ARG A 479 -29.15 -14.17 -15.17
CA ARG A 479 -28.33 -12.97 -15.21
C ARG A 479 -26.98 -13.21 -15.88
N SER A 480 -26.30 -14.30 -15.53
CA SER A 480 -25.02 -14.66 -16.16
C SER A 480 -25.19 -14.90 -17.65
N ILE A 481 -26.25 -15.60 -18.08
CA ILE A 481 -26.55 -15.80 -19.51
C ILE A 481 -26.82 -14.45 -20.21
N CYS A 482 -27.60 -13.55 -19.62
CA CYS A 482 -27.84 -12.22 -20.19
C CYS A 482 -26.53 -11.46 -20.41
N LEU A 483 -25.63 -11.46 -19.42
CA LEU A 483 -24.31 -10.85 -19.54
C LEU A 483 -23.48 -11.48 -20.66
N LEU A 484 -23.42 -12.81 -20.73
CA LEU A 484 -22.68 -13.52 -21.76
C LEU A 484 -23.20 -13.25 -23.18
N LEU A 485 -24.52 -13.11 -23.34
CA LEU A 485 -25.14 -12.79 -24.63
C LEU A 485 -24.75 -11.40 -25.16
N THR A 486 -24.36 -10.46 -24.30
CA THR A 486 -23.83 -9.15 -24.75
C THR A 486 -22.52 -9.28 -25.52
N CYS A 487 -21.79 -10.38 -25.32
CA CYS A 487 -20.52 -10.66 -25.99
C CYS A 487 -20.69 -11.45 -27.29
N CYS A 488 -21.90 -11.94 -27.59
CA CYS A 488 -22.17 -12.78 -28.74
C CYS A 488 -22.63 -11.98 -29.96
N GLU A 489 -22.40 -12.52 -31.15
CA GLU A 489 -22.97 -11.96 -32.37
C GLU A 489 -24.49 -12.15 -32.42
N LYS A 490 -25.21 -11.19 -33.03
CA LYS A 490 -26.68 -11.20 -33.14
C LYS A 490 -27.30 -12.55 -33.59
N PRO A 491 -26.74 -13.29 -34.56
CA PRO A 491 -27.31 -14.58 -34.96
C PRO A 491 -27.33 -15.62 -33.83
N VAL A 492 -26.30 -15.63 -32.97
CA VAL A 492 -26.22 -16.53 -31.81
C VAL A 492 -27.24 -16.10 -30.76
N VAL A 493 -27.37 -14.80 -30.52
CA VAL A 493 -28.37 -14.26 -29.60
C VAL A 493 -29.78 -14.60 -30.07
N ASP A 494 -30.07 -14.45 -31.37
CA ASP A 494 -31.35 -14.78 -31.97
C ASP A 494 -31.67 -16.29 -31.81
N GLU A 495 -30.70 -17.17 -32.08
CA GLU A 495 -30.86 -18.62 -31.91
C GLU A 495 -31.15 -18.98 -30.45
N VAL A 496 -30.42 -18.38 -29.51
CA VAL A 496 -30.59 -18.63 -28.07
C VAL A 496 -31.93 -18.11 -27.58
N PHE A 497 -32.30 -16.89 -27.98
CA PHE A 497 -33.59 -16.29 -27.64
C PHE A 497 -34.74 -17.18 -28.15
N MET A 498 -34.67 -17.63 -29.41
CA MET A 498 -35.65 -18.54 -29.97
C MET A 498 -35.64 -19.93 -29.31
N SER A 499 -34.49 -20.41 -28.85
CA SER A 499 -34.39 -21.67 -28.11
C SER A 499 -35.02 -21.57 -26.71
N ILE A 500 -34.87 -20.43 -26.03
CA ILE A 500 -35.37 -20.21 -24.67
C ILE A 500 -36.85 -19.83 -24.67
N VAL A 501 -37.24 -18.87 -25.51
CA VAL A 501 -38.60 -18.32 -25.58
C VAL A 501 -39.49 -19.16 -26.50
N GLY A 502 -38.94 -19.83 -27.51
CA GLY A 502 -39.69 -20.72 -28.40
C GLY A 502 -40.85 -20.04 -29.11
N ASP A 503 -41.95 -20.78 -29.29
CA ASP A 503 -43.21 -20.22 -29.76
C ASP A 503 -43.94 -19.40 -28.67
N GLY A 504 -43.38 -19.33 -27.46
CA GLY A 504 -43.83 -18.64 -26.24
C GLY A 504 -45.25 -18.96 -25.78
N LYS A 505 -45.82 -20.10 -26.19
CA LYS A 505 -47.15 -20.55 -25.77
C LYS A 505 -47.11 -21.47 -24.56
N SER A 506 -45.95 -22.04 -24.24
CA SER A 506 -45.79 -22.89 -23.07
C SER A 506 -45.61 -22.05 -21.80
N GLN A 507 -46.06 -22.57 -20.66
CA GLN A 507 -45.80 -21.91 -19.36
C GLN A 507 -44.29 -21.76 -19.10
N LEU A 508 -43.50 -22.78 -19.46
CA LEU A 508 -42.04 -22.75 -19.31
C LEU A 508 -41.39 -21.62 -20.12
N SER A 509 -41.83 -21.40 -21.36
CA SER A 509 -41.33 -20.32 -22.20
C SER A 509 -41.66 -18.94 -21.66
N LEU A 510 -42.86 -18.76 -21.08
CA LEU A 510 -43.25 -17.49 -20.44
C LEU A 510 -42.42 -17.20 -19.20
N ILE A 511 -42.15 -18.24 -18.39
CA ILE A 511 -41.29 -18.19 -17.20
C ILE A 511 -39.86 -17.78 -17.57
N LEU A 512 -39.28 -18.42 -18.58
CA LEU A 512 -37.93 -18.13 -19.06
C LEU A 512 -37.84 -16.73 -19.68
N CYS A 513 -38.82 -16.35 -20.49
CA CYS A 513 -38.92 -15.02 -21.10
C CYS A 513 -38.98 -13.91 -20.03
N LEU A 514 -39.82 -14.09 -19.00
CA LEU A 514 -39.91 -13.18 -17.88
C LEU A 514 -38.58 -13.06 -17.12
N ALA A 515 -37.93 -14.19 -16.84
CA ALA A 515 -36.65 -14.20 -16.15
C ALA A 515 -35.57 -13.43 -16.92
N LEU A 516 -35.48 -13.62 -18.24
CA LEU A 516 -34.53 -12.91 -19.10
C LEU A 516 -34.68 -11.39 -18.98
N PHE A 517 -35.91 -10.88 -19.10
CA PHE A 517 -36.15 -9.43 -19.03
C PHE A 517 -35.93 -8.86 -17.64
N ILE A 518 -36.32 -9.57 -16.58
CA ILE A 518 -36.06 -9.10 -15.21
C ILE A 518 -34.56 -9.01 -14.93
N GLU A 519 -33.77 -9.94 -15.48
CA GLU A 519 -32.30 -9.99 -15.29
C GLU A 519 -31.52 -9.19 -16.35
N GLY A 520 -32.18 -8.30 -17.09
CA GLY A 520 -31.51 -7.30 -17.92
C GLY A 520 -31.24 -7.71 -19.37
N PHE A 521 -31.91 -8.73 -19.90
CA PHE A 521 -31.90 -8.97 -21.34
C PHE A 521 -32.57 -7.80 -22.08
N THR A 522 -31.88 -7.21 -23.05
CA THR A 522 -32.42 -6.12 -23.87
C THR A 522 -32.81 -6.63 -25.26
N LEU A 523 -33.94 -6.14 -25.78
CA LEU A 523 -34.40 -6.49 -27.14
C LEU A 523 -33.46 -5.94 -28.23
N ASP A 524 -32.58 -5.00 -27.91
CA ASP A 524 -31.61 -4.40 -28.83
C ASP A 524 -30.47 -5.36 -29.23
N LEU A 525 -30.26 -6.41 -28.42
CA LEU A 525 -29.31 -7.49 -28.75
C LEU A 525 -29.80 -8.35 -29.93
N LEU A 526 -31.10 -8.35 -30.23
CA LEU A 526 -31.69 -9.12 -31.33
C LEU A 526 -31.45 -8.48 -32.69
N SER A 527 -31.63 -9.27 -33.76
CA SER A 527 -31.79 -8.71 -35.11
C SER A 527 -33.05 -7.84 -35.24
N ASP A 528 -33.06 -6.90 -36.18
CA ASP A 528 -34.17 -5.96 -36.34
C ASP A 528 -35.52 -6.65 -36.62
N GLU A 529 -35.48 -7.74 -37.39
CA GLU A 529 -36.66 -8.55 -37.69
C GLU A 529 -37.20 -9.25 -36.44
N LEU A 530 -36.32 -9.92 -35.69
CA LEU A 530 -36.72 -10.66 -34.50
C LEU A 530 -37.13 -9.73 -33.35
N ARG A 531 -36.46 -8.58 -33.21
CA ARG A 531 -36.84 -7.51 -32.28
C ARG A 531 -38.25 -7.01 -32.55
N LYS A 532 -38.57 -6.68 -33.80
CA LYS A 532 -39.90 -6.20 -34.19
C LYS A 532 -40.98 -7.24 -33.90
N THR A 533 -40.74 -8.49 -34.27
CA THR A 533 -41.66 -9.61 -34.02
C THR A 533 -41.87 -9.83 -32.52
N SER A 534 -40.80 -9.73 -31.72
CA SER A 534 -40.87 -9.89 -30.26
C SER A 534 -41.66 -8.76 -29.58
N ILE A 535 -41.48 -7.51 -30.01
CA ILE A 535 -42.26 -6.35 -29.51
C ILE A 535 -43.75 -6.53 -29.84
N GLN A 536 -44.07 -6.85 -31.09
CA GLN A 536 -45.46 -7.09 -31.51
C GLN A 536 -46.11 -8.20 -30.68
N ARG A 537 -45.37 -9.27 -30.43
CA ARG A 537 -45.82 -10.39 -29.62
C ARG A 537 -46.07 -10.00 -28.16
N ILE A 538 -45.11 -9.39 -27.49
CA ILE A 538 -45.26 -8.94 -26.09
C ILE A 538 -46.47 -8.00 -25.95
N THR A 539 -46.69 -7.14 -26.94
CA THR A 539 -47.81 -6.22 -26.99
C THR A 539 -49.14 -6.95 -27.19
N SER A 540 -49.19 -7.94 -28.10
CA SER A 540 -50.37 -8.79 -28.32
C SER A 540 -50.71 -9.59 -27.07
N ASP A 541 -49.73 -10.27 -26.46
CA ASP A 541 -49.92 -11.10 -25.27
C ASP A 541 -50.47 -10.26 -24.09
N TYR A 542 -50.09 -8.97 -24.00
CA TYR A 542 -50.65 -8.03 -23.02
C TYR A 542 -52.09 -7.62 -23.33
N PHE A 543 -52.41 -7.29 -24.59
CA PHE A 543 -53.79 -6.95 -24.97
C PHE A 543 -54.73 -8.15 -24.85
N ASP A 544 -54.28 -9.34 -25.24
CA ASP A 544 -55.02 -10.59 -25.09
C ASP A 544 -55.32 -10.88 -23.60
N LEU A 545 -54.38 -10.58 -22.69
CA LEU A 545 -54.60 -10.68 -21.25
C LEU A 545 -55.66 -9.69 -20.75
N ILE A 546 -55.63 -8.44 -21.23
CA ILE A 546 -56.64 -7.43 -20.87
C ILE A 546 -58.02 -7.85 -21.36
N ASP A 547 -58.11 -8.31 -22.61
CA ASP A 547 -59.37 -8.65 -23.26
C ASP A 547 -59.98 -9.96 -22.68
N SER A 548 -59.14 -10.87 -22.17
CA SER A 548 -59.56 -12.12 -21.52
C SER A 548 -59.66 -12.05 -20.00
N PHE A 549 -59.56 -10.85 -19.42
CA PHE A 549 -59.58 -10.66 -17.98
C PHE A 549 -60.95 -11.00 -17.36
N ASP A 550 -60.99 -12.07 -16.57
CA ASP A 550 -62.17 -12.48 -15.78
C ASP A 550 -61.75 -12.74 -14.32
N GLU A 551 -62.55 -12.23 -13.38
CA GLU A 551 -62.34 -12.29 -11.93
C GLU A 551 -62.31 -13.76 -11.42
N ALA A 552 -62.99 -14.67 -12.12
CA ALA A 552 -62.95 -16.11 -11.85
C ALA A 552 -61.60 -16.77 -12.20
N SER A 553 -60.91 -16.28 -13.24
CA SER A 553 -59.60 -16.79 -13.70
C SER A 553 -58.47 -16.43 -12.73
N LEU A 554 -58.61 -15.28 -12.06
CA LEU A 554 -57.70 -14.78 -11.03
C LEU A 554 -57.70 -15.65 -9.77
N MET A 555 -58.87 -16.15 -9.35
CA MET A 555 -59.04 -16.98 -8.16
C MET A 555 -58.63 -18.45 -8.39
N ALA A 556 -58.52 -18.89 -9.65
CA ALA A 556 -58.11 -20.25 -10.03
C ALA A 556 -56.58 -20.43 -10.18
N CYS A 557 -55.83 -19.34 -10.35
CA CYS A 557 -54.37 -19.39 -10.54
C CYS A 557 -53.63 -19.35 -9.20
N SER A 558 -53.03 -20.47 -8.79
CA SER A 558 -52.39 -20.62 -7.47
C SER A 558 -51.03 -19.92 -7.28
N PHE A 559 -50.45 -19.25 -8.28
CA PHE A 559 -49.05 -18.78 -8.21
C PHE A 559 -48.74 -17.45 -8.93
N GLY A 560 -49.70 -16.53 -9.11
CA GLY A 560 -49.42 -15.22 -9.74
C GLY A 560 -49.05 -15.27 -11.23
N LEU A 561 -49.06 -16.46 -11.84
CA LEU A 561 -48.75 -16.73 -13.25
C LEU A 561 -49.68 -15.99 -14.24
N PHE A 562 -50.88 -15.60 -13.82
CA PHE A 562 -51.84 -14.86 -14.65
C PHE A 562 -51.30 -13.47 -15.06
N GLY A 563 -50.40 -12.87 -14.28
CA GLY A 563 -49.83 -11.55 -14.55
C GLY A 563 -48.56 -11.54 -15.39
N ILE A 564 -48.05 -12.69 -15.85
CA ILE A 564 -46.75 -12.78 -16.55
C ILE A 564 -46.65 -11.81 -17.74
N PRO A 565 -47.64 -11.69 -18.65
CA PRO A 565 -47.56 -10.73 -19.76
C PRO A 565 -47.36 -9.28 -19.31
N VAL A 566 -47.96 -8.87 -18.19
CA VAL A 566 -47.77 -7.53 -17.60
C VAL A 566 -46.33 -7.36 -17.09
N PHE A 567 -45.80 -8.37 -16.39
CA PHE A 567 -44.44 -8.31 -15.89
C PHE A 567 -43.39 -8.34 -17.02
N ILE A 568 -43.62 -9.11 -18.09
CA ILE A 568 -42.77 -9.13 -19.29
C ILE A 568 -42.77 -7.75 -19.95
N LEU A 569 -43.95 -7.16 -20.18
CA LEU A 569 -44.04 -5.82 -20.77
C LEU A 569 -43.32 -4.79 -19.90
N SER A 570 -43.57 -4.79 -18.59
CA SER A 570 -42.92 -3.88 -17.64
C SER A 570 -41.40 -4.02 -17.65
N ALA A 571 -40.88 -5.25 -17.54
CA ALA A 571 -39.44 -5.51 -17.50
C ALA A 571 -38.77 -5.18 -18.84
N SER A 572 -39.41 -5.48 -19.98
CA SER A 572 -38.90 -5.13 -21.31
C SER A 572 -38.80 -3.62 -21.54
N LEU A 573 -39.76 -2.83 -21.04
CA LEU A 573 -39.73 -1.36 -21.10
C LEU A 573 -38.63 -0.79 -20.21
N GLN A 574 -38.44 -1.35 -19.01
CA GLN A 574 -37.39 -0.92 -18.09
C GLN A 574 -35.99 -1.21 -18.64
N SER A 575 -35.81 -2.35 -19.32
CA SER A 575 -34.56 -2.71 -20.00
C SER A 575 -34.22 -1.78 -21.16
N SER A 576 -35.23 -1.28 -21.90
CA SER A 576 -35.07 -0.32 -23.01
C SER A 576 -34.81 1.13 -22.55
N LEU A 577 -35.14 1.47 -21.30
CA LEU A 577 -34.88 2.79 -20.72
C LEU A 577 -33.48 2.91 -20.12
N GLN A 578 -32.82 1.79 -19.79
CA GLN A 578 -31.44 1.76 -19.31
C GLN A 578 -30.40 1.83 -20.45
N SER A 579 -30.81 1.70 -21.72
CA SER A 579 -29.95 1.82 -22.91
C SER A 579 -29.94 3.23 -23.53
N LEU A 580 -30.66 4.20 -22.94
CA LEU A 580 -30.65 5.63 -23.23
C LEU A 580 -29.84 6.38 -22.18
#